data_AF-A0A6G3Y0V7-F1
#
_entry.id   AF-A0A6G3Y0V7-F1
#
_cell.length_a   1.000
_cell.length_b   1.000
_cell.length_c   1.000
_cell.angle_alpha   90.00
_cell.angle_beta   90.00
_cell.angle_gamma   90.00
#
_symmetry.space_group_name_H-M   'P 1'
#
loop_
_entity.id
_entity.type
_entity.pdbx_description
1 polymer ?
#
loop_
_entity_poly.entity_id
_entity_poly.type
_entity_poly.pdbx_seq_one_letter_code
_entity_poly.pdbx_strand_id
1 'polypeptide(L)' 'PARTYRVAMNEFLAGGGDGFAALGEGTNKLVGASDLDLFNAYLAAHSTAAAPLAPPATDRITVIQ' A
#
# COMPACT_ATOMS: atom_id res chain seq x y z
N PRO A 1 16.53 15.17 -8.09
CA PRO A 1 16.57 14.37 -6.83
C PRO A 1 17.19 13.00 -7.14
N ALA A 2 18.13 12.50 -6.32
CA ALA A 2 18.93 11.30 -6.64
C ALA A 2 18.79 10.15 -5.62
N ARG A 3 17.90 10.27 -4.62
CA ARG A 3 17.72 9.25 -3.59
C ARG A 3 16.76 8.17 -4.05
N THR A 4 17.10 6.91 -3.80
CA THR A 4 16.24 5.75 -4.06
C THR A 4 15.39 5.42 -2.83
N TYR A 5 14.14 5.03 -3.06
CA TYR A 5 13.20 4.60 -2.03
C TYR A 5 12.60 3.24 -2.40
N ARG A 6 12.28 2.44 -1.37
CA ARG A 6 11.40 1.27 -1.52
C ARG A 6 9.98 1.70 -1.22
N VAL A 7 9.07 1.43 -2.15
CA VAL A 7 7.66 1.79 -2.05
C VAL A 7 6.83 0.51 -2.15
N ALA A 8 5.87 0.33 -1.26
CA ALA A 8 4.88 -0.74 -1.32
C ALA A 8 3.63 -0.23 -2.05
N MET A 9 3.10 -1.03 -2.98
CA MET A 9 1.90 -0.73 -3.76
C MET A 9 1.29 -2.04 -4.29
N ASN A 10 0.06 -1.99 -4.80
CA ASN A 10 -0.55 -3.14 -5.46
C ASN A 10 0.05 -3.39 -6.86
N GLU A 11 -0.19 -4.58 -7.40
CA GLU A 11 0.39 -5.00 -8.70
C GLU A 11 -0.09 -4.16 -9.88
N PHE A 12 -1.34 -3.68 -9.85
CA PHE A 12 -1.91 -2.87 -10.92
C PHE A 12 -1.19 -1.52 -11.06
N LEU A 13 -0.96 -0.82 -9.96
CA LEU A 13 -0.19 0.43 -9.94
C LEU A 13 1.29 0.19 -10.25
N ALA A 14 1.87 -0.90 -9.73
CA ALA A 14 3.25 -1.29 -10.06
C ALA A 14 3.45 -1.61 -11.56
N GLY A 15 2.37 -1.91 -12.30
CA GLY A 15 2.39 -2.06 -13.75
C GLY A 15 2.15 -0.77 -14.53
N GLY A 16 1.94 0.36 -13.85
CA GLY A 16 1.62 1.64 -14.47
C GLY A 16 0.14 1.89 -14.74
N GLY A 17 -0.77 1.15 -14.08
CA GLY A 17 -2.22 1.35 -14.16
C GLY A 17 -2.67 2.75 -13.73
N ASP A 18 -3.93 3.11 -14.01
CA ASP A 18 -4.54 4.42 -13.69
C ASP A 18 -3.76 5.67 -14.14
N GLY A 19 -2.94 5.52 -15.19
CA GLY A 19 -2.12 6.62 -15.72
C GLY A 19 -0.82 6.86 -14.95
N PHE A 20 -0.46 5.97 -14.00
CA PHE A 20 0.77 6.07 -13.22
C PHE A 20 1.98 5.43 -13.94
N ALA A 21 2.23 5.79 -15.20
CA ALA A 21 3.27 5.15 -16.03
C ALA A 21 4.66 5.09 -15.37
N ALA A 22 5.05 6.14 -14.63
CA ALA A 22 6.33 6.18 -13.92
C ALA A 22 6.51 5.07 -12.86
N LEU A 23 5.42 4.56 -12.27
CA LEU A 23 5.50 3.43 -11.33
C LEU A 23 5.91 2.13 -12.04
N GLY A 24 5.55 1.98 -13.32
CA GLY A 24 5.93 0.84 -14.16
C GLY A 24 7.43 0.77 -14.49
N GLU A 25 8.17 1.87 -14.29
CA GLU A 25 9.62 1.94 -14.50
C GLU A 25 10.42 1.49 -13.26
N GLY A 26 9.73 1.13 -12.16
CA GLY A 26 10.35 0.70 -10.92
C GLY A 26 11.23 -0.55 -11.08
N THR A 27 12.40 -0.54 -10.44
CA THR A 27 13.35 -1.67 -10.45
C THR A 27 13.35 -2.43 -9.12
N ASN A 28 14.00 -3.60 -9.07
CA ASN A 28 14.05 -4.46 -7.88
C ASN A 28 12.65 -4.81 -7.35
N LYS A 29 11.70 -5.11 -8.24
CA LYS A 29 10.33 -5.47 -7.85
C LYS A 29 10.33 -6.72 -6.97
N LEU A 30 9.62 -6.66 -5.86
CA LEU A 30 9.37 -7.78 -4.96
C LEU A 30 7.87 -7.94 -4.84
N VAL A 31 7.36 -9.12 -5.17
CA VAL A 31 5.94 -9.45 -5.08
C VAL A 31 5.72 -10.32 -3.84
N GLY A 32 4.77 -9.91 -3.00
CA GLY A 32 4.40 -10.61 -1.77
C GLY A 32 3.20 -11.54 -1.96
N ALA A 33 2.56 -11.87 -0.84
CA ALA A 33 1.26 -12.55 -0.83
C ALA A 33 0.17 -11.67 -1.47
N SER A 34 -1.00 -12.27 -1.75
CA SER A 34 -2.16 -11.53 -2.24
C SER A 34 -2.59 -10.45 -1.24
N ASP A 35 -3.24 -9.40 -1.73
CA ASP A 35 -3.78 -8.32 -0.90
C ASP A 35 -4.82 -8.84 0.10
N LEU A 36 -5.68 -9.77 -0.31
CA LEU A 36 -6.66 -10.43 0.54
C LEU A 36 -6.01 -11.23 1.67
N ASP A 37 -4.98 -12.04 1.36
CA ASP A 37 -4.29 -12.83 2.38
C ASP A 37 -3.59 -11.93 3.39
N LEU A 38 -2.92 -10.87 2.91
CA LEU A 38 -2.24 -9.91 3.77
C LEU A 38 -3.24 -9.17 4.67
N PHE A 39 -4.38 -8.74 4.12
CA PHE A 39 -5.41 -8.03 4.88
C PHE A 39 -6.05 -8.92 5.94
N ASN A 40 -6.38 -10.17 5.59
CA ASN A 40 -6.90 -11.16 6.53
C ASN A 40 -5.91 -11.44 7.66
N ALA A 41 -4.63 -11.67 7.33
CA ALA A 41 -3.59 -11.91 8.31
C ALA A 41 -3.41 -10.72 9.27
N TYR A 42 -3.43 -9.49 8.74
CA TYR A 42 -3.35 -8.28 9.55
C TYR A 42 -4.54 -8.15 10.51
N LEU A 43 -5.77 -8.32 10.04
CA LEU A 43 -6.95 -8.25 10.90
C LEU A 43 -6.94 -9.34 11.98
N ALA A 44 -6.54 -10.57 11.64
CA ALA A 44 -6.42 -11.66 12.59
C ALA A 44 -5.38 -11.37 13.69
N ALA A 45 -4.30 -10.67 13.35
CA ALA A 45 -3.24 -10.31 14.29
C ALA A 45 -3.56 -9.07 15.15
N HIS A 46 -4.43 -8.18 14.66
CA HIS A 46 -4.59 -6.83 15.23
C HIS A 46 -6.02 -6.44 15.62
N SER A 47 -7.02 -7.30 15.38
CA SER A 47 -8.42 -7.03 15.72
C SER A 47 -9.06 -8.22 16.44
N THR A 48 -9.87 -7.94 17.46
CA THR A 48 -10.67 -8.94 18.15
C THR A 48 -12.08 -8.41 18.41
N ALA A 49 -13.02 -9.28 18.78
CA ALA A 49 -14.38 -8.86 19.11
C ALA A 49 -14.44 -7.94 20.36
N ALA A 50 -13.58 -8.18 21.36
CA ALA A 50 -13.53 -7.37 22.58
C ALA A 50 -12.71 -6.07 22.41
N ALA A 51 -11.77 -6.06 21.47
CA ALA A 51 -10.93 -4.91 21.15
C ALA A 51 -10.81 -4.82 19.61
N PRO A 52 -11.81 -4.26 18.92
CA PRO A 52 -11.77 -4.11 17.48
C PRO A 52 -10.71 -3.08 17.09
N LEU A 53 -10.06 -3.32 15.94
CA LEU A 53 -9.12 -2.37 15.36
C LEU A 53 -9.81 -1.03 15.07
N ALA A 54 -9.23 0.06 15.59
CA ALA A 54 -9.70 1.40 15.29
C ALA A 54 -9.30 1.84 13.86
N PRO A 55 -10.15 2.61 13.16
CA PRO A 55 -9.77 3.18 11.86
C PRO A 55 -8.51 4.08 11.94
N PRO A 56 -7.67 4.11 10.90
CA PRO A 56 -6.48 4.95 10.88
C PRO A 56 -6.81 6.44 10.68
N ALA A 57 -5.85 7.31 10.98
CA ALA A 57 -5.95 8.74 10.74
C ALA A 57 -6.07 9.08 9.24
N THR A 58 -6.86 10.10 8.90
CA THR A 58 -7.23 10.49 7.52
C THR A 58 -6.46 11.69 6.97
N ASP A 59 -5.53 12.26 7.75
CA ASP A 59 -4.80 13.51 7.51
C ASP A 59 -3.47 13.31 6.77
N ARG A 60 -3.35 12.23 5.97
CA ARG A 60 -2.13 11.90 5.23
C ARG A 60 -1.93 12.73 3.95
N ILE A 61 -2.95 13.46 3.51
CA ILE A 61 -2.95 14.26 2.28
C ILE A 61 -3.50 15.65 2.59
N THR A 62 -2.77 16.70 2.21
CA THR A 62 -3.26 18.08 2.21
C THR A 62 -3.47 18.51 0.76
N VAL A 63 -4.69 18.88 0.40
CA VAL A 63 -5.01 19.43 -0.92
C VAL A 63 -4.75 20.93 -0.90
N ILE A 64 -3.91 21.41 -1.80
CA ILE A 64 -3.63 22.84 -2.00
C ILE A 64 -4.33 23.26 -3.30
N GLN A 65 -5.08 24.36 -3.26
CA GLN A 65 -5.76 24.96 -4.41
C GLN A 65 -4.96 26.14 -4.96
#